data_AF-A0AAU5LEN5-F1
#
_entry.id   AF-A0AAU5LEN5-F1
#
_cell.length_a   1.000
_cell.length_b   1.000
_cell.length_c   1.000
_cell.angle_alpha   90.00
_cell.angle_beta   90.00
_cell.angle_gamma   90.00
#
_symmetry.space_group_name_H-M   'P 1'
#
loop_
_entity.id
_entity.type
_entity.pdbx_description
1 polymer ?
#
loop_
_entity_poly.entity_id
_entity_poly.type
_entity_poly.pdbx_seq_one_letter_code
_entity_poly.pdbx_strand_id
1 'polypeptide(L)'
;MLSGYALICCQFVFGLVFAVSLASKVRSRAAYAAFVAAVPGLAPGIPVRLAAPAVIAGEAAVVVLVVIPATAVVGFALAVALLLSFTVAIVAAIRRRQKVTCQCFGSSSSPVGPPHVARNAVLLLIALTGLAAGLDPGQAMPGLGVLVSAVLTGAVAAGAVLLTDEIADLFRPNH
;
A
#
# COMPACT_ATOMS: atom_id res chain seq x y z
N MET A 1 7.71 9.59 23.07
CA MET A 1 6.95 10.57 22.27
C MET A 1 7.14 10.36 20.78
N LEU A 2 8.37 10.32 20.27
CA LEU A 2 8.66 10.12 18.84
C LEU A 2 8.09 8.79 18.28
N SER A 3 8.22 7.68 19.01
CA SER A 3 7.71 6.37 18.59
C SER A 3 6.18 6.35 18.46
N GLY A 4 5.45 6.96 19.40
CA GLY A 4 3.99 7.07 19.33
C GLY A 4 3.51 7.95 18.16
N TYR A 5 4.22 9.06 17.89
CA TYR A 5 3.97 9.91 16.72
C TYR A 5 4.20 9.15 15.40
N ALA A 6 5.33 8.46 15.28
CA ALA A 6 5.67 7.66 14.11
C ALA A 6 4.67 6.54 13.87
N LEU A 7 4.25 5.83 14.94
CA LEU A 7 3.27 4.77 14.87
C LEU A 7 1.94 5.28 14.28
N ILE A 8 1.37 6.34 14.85
CA ILE A 8 0.10 6.91 14.39
C ILE A 8 0.22 7.37 12.92
N CYS A 9 1.28 8.09 12.59
CA CYS A 9 1.53 8.54 11.22
C CYS A 9 1.54 7.35 10.24
N CYS A 10 2.28 6.29 10.57
CA CYS A 10 2.34 5.06 9.77
C CYS A 10 0.97 4.37 9.70
N GLN A 11 0.20 4.35 10.80
CA GLN A 11 -1.13 3.73 10.82
C GLN A 11 -2.08 4.44 9.85
N PHE A 12 -2.06 5.77 9.82
CA PHE A 12 -2.86 6.55 8.87
C PHE A 12 -2.41 6.34 7.42
N VAL A 13 -1.10 6.32 7.16
CA VAL A 13 -0.56 6.03 5.83
C VAL A 13 -1.06 4.67 5.33
N PHE A 14 -0.84 3.62 6.12
CA PHE A 14 -1.19 2.26 5.70
C PHE A 14 -2.69 2.02 5.66
N GLY A 15 -3.43 2.53 6.65
CA GLY A 15 -4.88 2.46 6.67
C GLY A 15 -5.49 3.08 5.42
N LEU A 16 -5.08 4.30 5.04
CA LEU A 16 -5.64 4.97 3.86
C LEU A 16 -5.17 4.32 2.55
N VAL A 17 -3.88 4.02 2.43
CA VAL A 17 -3.32 3.43 1.20
C VAL A 17 -3.94 2.06 0.89
N PHE A 18 -4.04 1.19 1.90
CA PHE A 18 -4.67 -0.13 1.72
C PHE A 18 -6.19 -0.04 1.58
N ALA A 19 -6.87 0.90 2.25
CA ALA A 19 -8.30 1.12 2.06
C ALA A 19 -8.61 1.57 0.62
N VAL A 20 -7.82 2.48 0.05
CA VAL A 20 -7.98 2.90 -1.36
C VAL A 20 -7.65 1.75 -2.31
N SER A 21 -6.58 0.98 -2.05
CA SER A 21 -6.23 -0.23 -2.82
C SER A 21 -7.33 -1.28 -2.82
N LEU A 22 -7.97 -1.50 -1.67
CA LEU A 22 -9.08 -2.43 -1.51
C LEU A 22 -10.32 -1.91 -2.24
N ALA A 23 -10.70 -0.66 -1.98
CA ALA A 23 -11.86 -0.01 -2.57
C ALA A 23 -11.78 0.00 -4.10
N SER A 24 -10.60 0.26 -4.69
CA SER A 24 -10.41 0.26 -6.14
C SER A 24 -10.69 -1.11 -6.78
N LYS A 25 -10.46 -2.23 -6.06
CA LYS A 25 -10.73 -3.59 -6.55
C LYS A 25 -12.17 -4.03 -6.35
N VAL A 26 -12.82 -3.61 -5.27
CA VAL A 26 -14.18 -4.08 -4.92
C VAL A 26 -15.30 -3.13 -5.35
N ARG A 27 -14.96 -1.91 -5.81
CA ARG A 27 -15.95 -0.88 -6.21
C ARG A 27 -16.89 -1.34 -7.34
N SER A 28 -16.43 -2.19 -8.25
CA SER A 28 -17.29 -2.70 -9.34
C SER A 28 -16.83 -4.08 -9.83
N ARG A 29 -17.76 -4.83 -10.44
CA ARG A 29 -17.42 -6.11 -11.08
C ARG A 29 -16.38 -5.96 -12.18
N ALA A 30 -16.41 -4.84 -12.91
CA ALA A 30 -15.43 -4.54 -13.96
C ALA A 30 -14.03 -4.31 -13.39
N ALA A 31 -13.92 -3.57 -12.28
CA ALA A 31 -12.64 -3.34 -11.62
C ALA A 31 -12.05 -4.63 -11.04
N TYR A 32 -12.89 -5.46 -10.42
CA TYR A 32 -12.48 -6.78 -9.94
C TYR A 32 -12.02 -7.68 -11.11
N ALA A 33 -12.77 -7.73 -12.21
CA ALA A 33 -12.40 -8.51 -13.39
C ALA A 33 -11.07 -8.03 -14.01
N ALA A 34 -10.83 -6.72 -14.06
CA ALA A 34 -9.57 -6.15 -14.53
C ALA A 34 -8.39 -6.53 -13.63
N PHE A 35 -8.57 -6.51 -12.31
CA PHE A 35 -7.57 -7.01 -11.36
C PHE A 35 -7.27 -8.49 -11.57
N VAL A 36 -8.30 -9.34 -11.63
CA VAL A 36 -8.16 -10.78 -11.88
C VAL A 36 -7.46 -11.06 -13.20
N ALA A 37 -7.75 -10.30 -14.25
CA ALA A 37 -7.10 -10.42 -15.55
C ALA A 37 -5.61 -10.05 -15.53
N ALA A 38 -5.18 -9.17 -14.62
CA ALA A 38 -3.77 -8.77 -14.47
C ALA A 38 -2.94 -9.79 -13.66
N VAL A 39 -3.56 -10.59 -12.80
CA VAL A 39 -2.88 -11.54 -11.91
C VAL A 39 -1.96 -12.52 -12.65
N PRO A 40 -2.33 -13.17 -13.77
CA PRO A 40 -1.45 -14.11 -14.47
C PRO A 40 -0.13 -13.50 -14.96
N GLY A 41 -0.13 -12.19 -15.29
CA GLY A 41 1.09 -11.49 -15.68
C GLY A 41 1.98 -11.13 -14.49
N LEU A 42 1.36 -10.80 -13.36
CA LEU A 42 2.06 -10.40 -12.12
C LEU A 42 2.55 -11.59 -11.27
N ALA A 43 1.78 -12.67 -11.22
CA ALA A 43 2.02 -13.86 -10.40
C ALA A 43 1.92 -15.16 -11.23
N PRO A 44 2.81 -15.34 -12.23
CA PRO A 44 2.80 -16.49 -13.11
C PRO A 44 3.03 -17.77 -12.31
N GLY A 45 2.11 -18.73 -12.41
CA GLY A 45 2.14 -20.01 -11.68
C GLY A 45 1.25 -20.06 -10.44
N ILE A 46 0.66 -18.93 -10.02
CA ILE A 46 -0.33 -18.92 -8.94
C ILE A 46 -1.74 -18.97 -9.55
N PRO A 47 -2.61 -19.91 -9.13
CA PRO A 47 -3.98 -19.97 -9.61
C PRO A 47 -4.74 -18.70 -9.22
N VAL A 48 -5.32 -18.03 -10.23
CA VAL A 48 -6.03 -16.74 -10.08
C VAL A 48 -7.13 -16.80 -9.02
N ARG A 49 -7.81 -17.95 -8.91
CA ARG A 49 -8.89 -18.21 -7.97
C ARG A 49 -8.44 -18.20 -6.50
N LEU A 50 -7.16 -18.39 -6.25
CA LEU A 50 -6.56 -18.30 -4.91
C LEU A 50 -5.87 -16.94 -4.71
N ALA A 51 -5.12 -16.46 -5.71
CA ALA A 51 -4.35 -15.22 -5.58
C ALA A 51 -5.25 -14.00 -5.36
N ALA A 52 -6.32 -13.85 -6.15
CA ALA A 52 -7.19 -12.69 -6.08
C ALA A 52 -7.88 -12.51 -4.71
N PRO A 53 -8.59 -13.52 -4.16
CA PRO A 53 -9.19 -13.40 -2.83
C PRO A 53 -8.14 -13.30 -1.72
N ALA A 54 -6.98 -13.96 -1.84
CA ALA A 54 -5.92 -13.85 -0.85
C ALA A 54 -5.36 -12.42 -0.75
N VAL A 55 -5.16 -11.74 -1.88
CA VAL A 55 -4.74 -10.34 -1.91
C VAL A 55 -5.80 -9.45 -1.27
N ILE A 56 -7.07 -9.57 -1.66
CA ILE A 56 -8.16 -8.76 -1.10
C ILE A 56 -8.30 -8.98 0.41
N ALA A 57 -8.24 -10.23 0.86
CA ALA A 57 -8.29 -10.59 2.28
C ALA A 57 -7.09 -10.01 3.03
N GLY A 58 -5.89 -10.11 2.47
CA GLY A 58 -4.68 -9.52 3.04
C GLY A 58 -4.78 -8.01 3.15
N GLU A 59 -5.29 -7.33 2.11
CA GLU A 59 -5.48 -5.88 2.13
C GLU A 59 -6.49 -5.44 3.19
N ALA A 60 -7.63 -6.13 3.28
CA ALA A 60 -8.63 -5.87 4.31
C ALA A 60 -8.08 -6.13 5.72
N ALA A 61 -7.31 -7.21 5.90
CA ALA A 61 -6.67 -7.53 7.17
C ALA A 61 -5.66 -6.46 7.57
N VAL A 62 -4.85 -5.93 6.65
CA VAL A 62 -3.95 -4.79 6.95
C VAL A 62 -4.73 -3.58 7.45
N VAL A 63 -5.82 -3.19 6.77
CA VAL A 63 -6.64 -2.03 7.20
C VAL A 63 -7.15 -2.23 8.64
N VAL A 64 -7.68 -3.40 8.95
CA VAL A 64 -8.24 -3.68 10.29
C VAL A 64 -7.14 -3.75 11.35
N LEU A 65 -6.05 -4.49 11.08
CA LEU A 65 -4.98 -4.75 12.04
C LEU A 65 -4.16 -3.48 12.34
N VAL A 66 -3.94 -2.64 11.34
CA VAL A 66 -3.14 -1.41 11.53
C VAL A 66 -3.91 -0.37 12.33
N VAL A 67 -5.25 -0.30 12.23
CA VAL A 67 -6.07 0.69 12.97
C VAL A 67 -6.12 0.39 14.47
N ILE A 68 -6.07 -0.89 14.86
CA ILE A 68 -6.16 -1.30 16.27
C ILE A 68 -4.75 -1.31 16.87
N PRO A 69 -4.44 -0.46 17.88
CA PRO A 69 -3.08 -0.34 18.41
C PRO A 69 -2.50 -1.68 18.89
N ALA A 70 -3.32 -2.53 19.51
CA ALA A 70 -2.92 -3.84 20.03
C ALA A 70 -2.48 -4.83 18.93
N THR A 71 -2.91 -4.64 17.68
CA THR A 71 -2.58 -5.52 16.56
C THR A 71 -1.75 -4.84 15.47
N ALA A 72 -1.36 -3.58 15.68
CA ALA A 72 -0.64 -2.76 14.71
C ALA A 72 0.67 -3.43 14.23
N VAL A 73 1.42 -4.06 15.14
CA VAL A 73 2.64 -4.81 14.80
C VAL A 73 2.36 -5.91 13.78
N VAL A 74 1.30 -6.69 13.99
CA VAL A 74 0.89 -7.76 13.06
C VAL A 74 0.42 -7.15 11.74
N GLY A 75 -0.31 -6.04 11.79
CA GLY A 75 -0.75 -5.28 10.62
C GLY A 75 0.43 -4.79 9.77
N PHE A 76 1.46 -4.20 10.38
CA PHE A 76 2.66 -3.74 9.66
C PHE A 76 3.49 -4.91 9.13
N ALA A 77 3.62 -6.01 9.87
CA ALA A 77 4.31 -7.20 9.38
C ALA A 77 3.61 -7.79 8.14
N LEU A 78 2.27 -7.86 8.15
CA LEU A 78 1.48 -8.28 7.00
C LEU A 78 1.62 -7.30 5.83
N ALA A 79 1.61 -5.99 6.10
CA ALA A 79 1.81 -4.96 5.09
C ALA A 79 3.18 -5.05 4.42
N VAL A 80 4.25 -5.30 5.19
CA VAL A 80 5.60 -5.58 4.68
C VAL A 80 5.58 -6.80 3.76
N ALA A 81 4.96 -7.91 4.18
CA ALA A 81 4.89 -9.13 3.38
C ALA A 81 4.15 -8.90 2.05
N LEU A 82 3.04 -8.17 2.08
CA LEU A 82 2.28 -7.82 0.87
C LEU A 82 3.08 -6.88 -0.04
N LEU A 83 3.71 -5.83 0.51
CA LEU A 83 4.54 -4.90 -0.25
C LEU A 83 5.72 -5.60 -0.92
N LEU A 84 6.41 -6.50 -0.23
CA LEU A 84 7.47 -7.32 -0.81
C LEU A 84 6.95 -8.19 -1.95
N SER A 85 5.82 -8.86 -1.74
CA SER A 85 5.16 -9.69 -2.76
C SER A 85 4.78 -8.88 -4.01
N PHE A 86 4.19 -7.70 -3.82
CA PHE A 86 3.85 -6.79 -4.90
C PHE A 86 5.09 -6.26 -5.62
N THR A 87 6.15 -5.94 -4.88
CA THR A 87 7.42 -5.46 -5.46
C THR A 87 8.06 -6.54 -6.31
N VAL A 88 8.09 -7.80 -5.84
CA VAL A 88 8.59 -8.94 -6.63
C VAL A 88 7.76 -9.13 -7.90
N ALA A 89 6.43 -9.07 -7.80
CA ALA A 89 5.54 -9.18 -8.96
C ALA A 89 5.77 -8.08 -10.00
N ILE A 90 5.89 -6.82 -9.56
CA ILE A 90 6.18 -5.66 -10.42
C ILE A 90 7.55 -5.83 -11.09
N VAL A 91 8.60 -6.15 -10.33
CA VAL A 91 9.95 -6.33 -10.88
C VAL A 91 9.99 -7.50 -11.86
N ALA A 92 9.30 -8.60 -11.58
CA ALA A 92 9.19 -9.73 -12.49
C ALA A 92 8.47 -9.34 -13.80
N ALA A 93 7.37 -8.59 -13.72
CA ALA A 93 6.65 -8.10 -14.90
C ALA A 93 7.51 -7.15 -15.75
N ILE A 94 8.24 -6.23 -15.12
CA ILE A 94 9.19 -5.32 -15.80
C ILE A 94 10.30 -6.12 -16.51
N ARG A 95 10.91 -7.10 -15.82
CA ARG A 95 11.98 -7.95 -16.39
C ARG A 95 11.47 -8.76 -17.59
N ARG A 96 10.21 -9.16 -17.58
CA ARG A 96 9.54 -9.89 -18.67
C ARG A 96 8.99 -8.97 -19.77
N ARG A 97 9.16 -7.63 -19.64
CA ARG A 97 8.59 -6.60 -20.51
C ARG A 97 7.07 -6.74 -20.75
N GLN A 98 6.35 -7.22 -19.75
CA GLN A 98 4.90 -7.37 -19.85
C GLN A 98 4.21 -6.02 -19.68
N LYS A 99 3.31 -5.69 -20.62
CA LYS A 99 2.44 -4.51 -20.52
C LYS A 99 1.24 -4.83 -19.63
N VAL A 100 1.49 -4.98 -18.34
CA VAL A 100 0.45 -5.06 -17.31
C VAL A 100 0.29 -3.70 -16.64
N THR A 101 -0.94 -3.35 -16.26
CA THR A 101 -1.21 -2.14 -15.48
C THR A 101 -1.33 -2.50 -14.01
N CYS A 102 -0.76 -1.67 -13.12
CA CYS A 102 -0.89 -1.88 -11.69
C CYS A 102 -2.27 -1.38 -11.23
N GLN A 103 -3.17 -2.29 -10.87
CA GLN A 103 -4.48 -1.92 -10.32
C GLN A 103 -4.44 -1.66 -8.80
N CYS A 104 -3.27 -1.74 -8.16
CA CYS A 104 -3.15 -1.60 -6.70
C CYS A 104 -3.51 -0.20 -6.19
N PHE A 105 -3.51 0.84 -7.04
CA PHE A 105 -3.83 2.21 -6.59
C PHE A 105 -4.94 2.88 -7.39
N GLY A 106 -5.70 2.09 -8.16
CA GLY A 106 -6.77 2.59 -9.03
C GLY A 106 -6.25 3.09 -10.37
N SER A 107 -7.00 2.76 -11.43
CA SER A 107 -6.96 3.26 -12.83
C SER A 107 -5.64 3.71 -13.45
N SER A 108 -4.48 3.21 -13.02
CA SER A 108 -3.23 3.50 -13.70
C SER A 108 -3.31 2.94 -15.11
N SER A 109 -3.44 3.83 -16.09
CA SER A 109 -3.43 3.54 -17.52
C SER A 109 -2.01 3.28 -18.03
N SER A 110 -1.01 3.61 -17.20
CA SER A 110 0.40 3.42 -17.50
C SER A 110 0.84 1.99 -17.20
N PRO A 111 1.65 1.36 -18.07
CA PRO A 111 2.29 0.08 -17.77
C PRO A 111 3.16 0.18 -16.51
N VAL A 112 3.26 -0.93 -15.76
CA VAL A 112 4.13 -0.95 -14.58
C VAL A 112 5.57 -0.57 -14.95
N GLY A 113 6.14 0.36 -14.20
CA GLY A 113 7.51 0.84 -14.42
C GLY A 113 8.30 1.10 -13.13
N PRO A 114 9.55 1.59 -13.26
CA PRO A 114 10.42 1.92 -12.14
C PRO A 114 9.81 2.84 -11.06
N PRO A 115 8.93 3.82 -11.38
CA PRO A 115 8.27 4.64 -10.37
C PRO A 115 7.46 3.84 -9.35
N HIS A 116 6.79 2.76 -9.76
CA HIS A 116 6.03 1.95 -8.81
C HIS A 116 6.93 1.14 -7.87
N VAL A 117 8.12 0.74 -8.32
CA VAL A 117 9.12 0.09 -7.46
C VAL A 117 9.62 1.08 -6.41
N ALA A 118 9.91 2.32 -6.81
CA ALA A 118 10.30 3.38 -5.87
C ALA A 118 9.20 3.67 -4.84
N ARG A 119 7.95 3.81 -5.28
CA ARG A 119 6.79 4.00 -4.41
C ARG A 119 6.64 2.86 -3.40
N ASN A 120 6.73 1.60 -3.84
CA ASN A 120 6.68 0.45 -2.94
C ASN A 120 7.86 0.41 -1.97
N ALA A 121 9.06 0.82 -2.40
CA ALA A 121 10.22 0.90 -1.52
C ALA A 121 10.03 1.96 -0.42
N VAL A 122 9.48 3.14 -0.76
CA VAL A 122 9.13 4.18 0.22
C VAL A 122 8.09 3.65 1.20
N LEU A 123 7.02 3.04 0.70
CA LEU A 123 6.01 2.41 1.57
C LEU A 123 6.63 1.34 2.46
N LEU A 124 7.53 0.50 1.94
CA LEU A 124 8.21 -0.53 2.73
C LEU A 124 9.02 0.08 3.88
N LEU A 125 9.75 1.17 3.65
CA LEU A 125 10.48 1.87 4.70
C LEU A 125 9.54 2.45 5.77
N ILE A 126 8.41 3.02 5.35
CA ILE A 126 7.37 3.52 6.29
C ILE A 126 6.78 2.35 7.10
N ALA A 127 6.51 1.20 6.47
CA ALA A 127 6.00 0.01 7.15
C ALA A 127 6.97 -0.50 8.22
N LEU A 128 8.26 -0.57 7.89
CA LEU A 128 9.32 -0.96 8.82
C LEU A 128 9.46 0.03 9.97
N THR A 129 9.28 1.33 9.70
CA THR A 129 9.26 2.38 10.72
C THR A 129 8.08 2.20 11.67
N GLY A 130 6.88 1.96 11.14
CA GLY A 130 5.68 1.65 11.94
C GLY A 130 5.83 0.37 12.76
N LEU A 131 6.46 -0.67 12.19
CA LEU A 131 6.74 -1.93 12.88
C LEU A 131 7.73 -1.72 14.04
N ALA A 132 8.84 -1.03 13.80
CA ALA A 132 9.83 -0.72 14.82
C ALA A 132 9.23 0.16 15.93
N ALA A 133 8.45 1.17 15.56
CA ALA A 133 7.74 2.02 16.50
C ALA A 133 6.73 1.21 17.33
N GLY A 134 6.00 0.27 16.71
CA GLY A 134 5.01 -0.60 17.33
C GLY A 134 5.59 -1.58 18.36
N LEU A 135 6.86 -1.97 18.20
CA LEU A 135 7.58 -2.88 19.11
C LEU A 135 8.23 -2.16 20.30
N ASP A 136 8.21 -0.83 20.33
CA ASP A 136 8.80 -0.04 21.41
C ASP A 136 7.99 -0.18 22.72
N PRO A 137 8.54 -0.78 23.79
CA PRO A 137 7.84 -0.90 25.08
C PRO A 137 7.68 0.44 25.81
N GLY A 138 8.40 1.50 25.38
CA GLY A 138 8.33 2.84 25.96
C GLY A 138 7.25 3.75 25.36
N GLN A 139 6.27 3.18 24.67
CA GLN A 139 5.15 3.92 24.09
C GLN A 139 4.31 4.63 25.15
N ALA A 140 4.46 5.94 25.25
CA ALA A 140 3.55 6.79 25.99
C ALA A 140 2.37 7.22 25.12
N MET A 141 1.17 7.29 25.71
CA MET A 141 0.00 7.82 25.03
C MET A 141 0.25 9.29 24.66
N PRO A 142 0.19 9.65 23.37
CA PRO A 142 0.51 11.02 22.95
C PRO A 142 -0.59 11.99 23.37
N GLY A 143 -0.20 13.22 23.72
CA GLY A 143 -1.15 14.30 23.93
C GLY A 143 -1.90 14.67 22.63
N LEU A 144 -3.07 15.31 22.76
CA LEU A 144 -3.97 15.60 21.63
C LEU A 144 -3.28 16.34 20.47
N GLY A 145 -2.40 17.31 20.75
CA GLY A 145 -1.68 18.03 19.71
C GLY A 145 -0.71 17.14 18.89
N VAL A 146 -0.05 16.19 19.55
CA VAL A 146 0.84 15.21 18.89
C VAL A 146 0.02 14.23 18.06
N LEU A 147 -1.15 13.82 18.56
CA LEU A 147 -2.10 12.98 17.82
C LEU A 147 -2.56 13.68 16.53
N VAL A 148 -3.08 14.90 16.63
CA VAL A 148 -3.61 15.65 15.47
C VAL A 148 -2.52 15.88 14.42
N SER A 149 -1.33 16.31 14.85
CA SER A 149 -0.21 16.51 13.92
C SER A 149 0.25 15.21 13.26
N ALA A 150 0.32 14.08 13.99
CA ALA A 150 0.65 12.79 13.42
C ALA A 150 -0.36 12.33 12.37
N VAL A 151 -1.66 12.52 12.66
CA VAL A 151 -2.75 12.21 11.72
C VAL A 151 -2.62 13.03 10.44
N LEU A 152 -2.42 14.35 10.56
CA LEU A 152 -2.28 15.24 9.41
C LEU A 152 -1.05 14.89 8.56
N THR A 153 0.09 14.65 9.21
CA THR A 153 1.31 14.22 8.51
C THR A 153 1.11 12.88 7.79
N GLY A 154 0.46 11.91 8.45
CA GLY A 154 0.15 10.62 7.86
C GLY A 154 -0.80 10.75 6.67
N ALA A 155 -1.85 11.57 6.78
CA ALA A 155 -2.80 11.82 5.69
C ALA A 155 -2.13 12.50 4.49
N VAL A 156 -1.27 13.50 4.72
CA VAL A 156 -0.51 14.17 3.65
C VAL A 156 0.45 13.19 2.97
N ALA A 157 1.19 12.38 3.74
CA ALA A 157 2.09 11.36 3.19
C ALA A 157 1.31 10.31 2.37
N ALA A 158 0.16 9.86 2.87
CA ALA A 158 -0.72 8.94 2.15
C ALA A 158 -1.23 9.55 0.84
N GLY A 159 -1.69 10.81 0.88
CA GLY A 159 -2.13 11.55 -0.29
C GLY A 159 -1.01 11.70 -1.32
N ALA A 160 0.20 12.07 -0.90
CA ALA A 160 1.36 12.18 -1.78
C ALA A 160 1.68 10.85 -2.48
N VAL A 161 1.60 9.73 -1.75
CA VAL A 161 1.77 8.39 -2.31
C VAL A 161 0.65 8.04 -3.28
N LEU A 162 -0.61 8.29 -2.91
CA LEU A 162 -1.78 7.95 -3.73
C LEU A 162 -1.84 8.74 -5.03
N LEU A 163 -1.49 10.03 -4.98
CA LEU A 163 -1.55 10.95 -6.10
C LEU A 163 -0.26 10.95 -6.94
N THR A 164 0.74 10.11 -6.61
CA THR A 164 2.03 10.10 -7.35
C THR A 164 1.82 9.85 -8.85
N ASP A 165 0.88 8.98 -9.22
CA ASP A 165 0.60 8.66 -10.62
C ASP A 165 -0.14 9.81 -11.34
N GLU A 166 -1.10 10.46 -10.68
CA GLU A 166 -1.79 11.64 -11.22
C GLU A 166 -0.85 12.85 -11.37
N ILE A 167 0.05 13.05 -10.39
CA ILE A 167 1.08 14.08 -10.45
C ILE A 167 2.05 13.79 -11.59
N ALA A 168 2.48 12.53 -11.75
CA ALA A 168 3.38 12.14 -12.84
C ALA A 168 2.71 12.34 -14.21
N ASP A 169 1.41 12.04 -14.34
CA ASP A 169 0.64 12.28 -15.56
C ASP A 169 0.49 13.78 -15.86
N LEU A 170 0.35 14.65 -14.86
CA LEU A 170 0.30 16.11 -15.04
C LEU A 170 1.58 16.68 -15.68
N PHE A 171 2.73 16.07 -15.41
CA PHE A 171 4.03 16.49 -15.95
C PHE A 171 4.43 15.73 -17.22
N ARG A 172 3.64 14.76 -17.69
CA ARG A 172 3.88 14.13 -18.98
C ARG A 172 3.48 15.09 -20.10
N PRO A 173 4.38 15.44 -21.02
CA PRO A 173 4.01 16.25 -22.17
C PRO A 173 2.97 15.46 -22.97
N ASN A 174 1.79 16.05 -23.15
CA ASN A 174 0.79 15.56 -24.09
C ASN A 174 1.43 15.62 -25.49
N HIS A 175 1.81 14.47 -26.03
CA HIS A 175 2.22 14.32 -27.42
C HIS A 175 1.08 13.71 -28.22
#